data_AF-A0A5B7TM03-F1
#
_entry.id   AF-A0A5B7TM03-F1
#
_cell.length_a   1.000
_cell.length_b   1.000
_cell.length_c   1.000
_cell.angle_alpha   90.00
_cell.angle_beta   90.00
_cell.angle_gamma   90.00
#
_symmetry.space_group_name_H-M   'P 1'
#
loop_
_entity.id
_entity.type
_entity.pdbx_description
1 polymer ?
#
loop_
_entity_poly.entity_id
_entity_poly.type
_entity_poly.pdbx_seq_one_letter_code
_entity_poly.pdbx_strand_id
1 'polypeptide(L)'
;MQDNYIYVENVKESDLLKALQDLANLYSNTGFTDEINLYRKKDNSDLYSIVFTNLPDFDRFSYFVNCLYLPIELDNFEPKIRGFYQVKNITDDLVFKTGNWIQLFMTKNDTGVDEVSVANEINENYNFDFGGHVKKLNKKLETYHFIELDLNDYYFVKVIKPNKKMKSTNLELKPWWKFW
;
A
#
# COMPACT_ATOMS: atom_id res chain seq x y z
N MET A 1 -2.99 -17.30 -9.84
CA MET A 1 -3.94 -16.25 -9.43
C MET A 1 -3.06 -15.06 -9.06
N GLN A 2 -3.27 -13.89 -9.67
CA GLN A 2 -2.40 -12.74 -9.43
C GLN A 2 -2.87 -12.08 -8.13
N ASP A 3 -1.98 -11.95 -7.15
CA ASP A 3 -2.31 -11.35 -5.86
C ASP A 3 -2.28 -9.82 -5.96
N ASN A 4 -2.95 -9.11 -5.05
CA ASN A 4 -2.78 -7.66 -4.92
C ASN A 4 -1.42 -7.38 -4.28
N TYR A 5 -0.70 -6.35 -4.73
CA TYR A 5 0.66 -6.08 -4.29
C TYR A 5 0.96 -4.59 -4.23
N ILE A 6 1.95 -4.22 -3.42
CA ILE A 6 2.50 -2.87 -3.38
C ILE A 6 3.89 -2.91 -4.00
N TYR A 7 4.11 -2.01 -4.94
CA TYR A 7 5.34 -1.82 -5.67
C TYR A 7 6.05 -0.56 -5.14
N VAL A 8 7.36 -0.68 -4.90
CA VAL A 8 8.17 0.37 -4.27
C VAL A 8 9.45 0.58 -5.05
N GLU A 9 9.76 1.84 -5.36
CA GLU A 9 11.00 2.26 -6.03
C GLU A 9 11.73 3.33 -5.22
N ASN A 10 13.03 3.47 -5.48
CA ASN A 10 13.87 4.56 -4.95
C ASN A 10 13.92 4.59 -3.43
N VAL A 11 14.16 3.42 -2.82
CA VAL A 11 14.24 3.26 -1.36
C VAL A 11 15.43 2.41 -0.97
N LYS A 12 16.07 2.76 0.15
CA LYS A 12 17.08 1.89 0.76
C LYS A 12 16.39 0.69 1.39
N GLU A 13 16.93 -0.51 1.16
CA GLU A 13 16.36 -1.76 1.70
C GLU A 13 16.18 -1.70 3.22
N SER A 14 17.13 -1.12 3.96
CA SER A 14 17.06 -0.95 5.42
C SER A 14 15.84 -0.14 5.87
N ASP A 15 15.54 0.93 5.14
CA ASP A 15 14.48 1.88 5.48
C ASP A 15 13.12 1.26 5.13
N LEU A 16 13.04 0.57 3.98
CA LEU A 16 11.86 -0.20 3.61
C LEU A 16 11.57 -1.32 4.61
N LEU A 17 12.60 -2.05 5.07
CA LEU A 17 12.45 -3.09 6.08
C LEU A 17 11.96 -2.53 7.42
N LYS A 18 12.44 -1.34 7.83
CA LYS A 18 11.93 -0.63 9.02
C LYS A 18 10.46 -0.26 8.84
N ALA A 19 10.11 0.41 7.74
CA ALA A 19 8.75 0.83 7.44
C ALA A 19 7.76 -0.34 7.41
N LEU A 20 8.15 -1.47 6.80
CA LEU A 20 7.35 -2.70 6.77
C LEU A 20 7.19 -3.32 8.16
N GLN A 21 8.24 -3.27 9.00
CA GLN A 21 8.17 -3.78 10.36
C GLN A 21 7.24 -2.93 11.23
N ASP A 22 7.29 -1.61 11.08
CA ASP A 22 6.42 -0.67 11.79
C ASP A 22 4.96 -0.84 11.36
N LEU A 23 4.71 -0.94 10.04
CA LEU A 23 3.40 -1.29 9.49
C LEU A 23 2.89 -2.62 10.07
N ALA A 24 3.72 -3.67 10.05
CA ALA A 24 3.34 -4.99 10.54
C ALA A 24 2.93 -4.94 12.01
N ASN A 25 3.72 -4.23 12.83
CA ASN A 25 3.43 -4.03 14.24
C ASN A 25 2.12 -3.26 14.44
N LEU A 26 1.99 -2.08 13.82
CA LEU A 26 0.86 -1.17 13.99
C LEU A 26 -0.48 -1.84 13.71
N TYR A 27 -0.55 -2.70 12.69
CA TYR A 27 -1.78 -3.40 12.30
C TYR A 27 -1.83 -4.87 12.69
N SER A 28 -0.99 -5.29 13.63
CA SER A 28 -0.89 -6.69 14.06
C SER A 28 -2.18 -7.29 14.63
N ASN A 29 -3.13 -6.45 15.06
CA ASN A 29 -4.44 -6.87 15.56
C ASN A 29 -5.47 -7.15 14.44
N THR A 30 -5.18 -6.77 13.19
CA THR A 30 -6.08 -6.96 12.05
C THR A 30 -5.99 -8.36 11.45
N GLY A 31 -4.88 -9.06 11.67
CA GLY A 31 -4.56 -10.33 11.00
C GLY A 31 -4.10 -10.19 9.54
N PHE A 32 -4.20 -9.01 8.92
CA PHE A 32 -3.73 -8.78 7.56
C PHE A 32 -2.20 -8.69 7.47
N THR A 33 -1.55 -8.26 8.55
CA THR A 33 -0.09 -8.11 8.61
C THR A 33 0.63 -9.28 9.27
N ASP A 34 -0.05 -10.42 9.49
CA ASP A 34 0.57 -11.59 10.12
C ASP A 34 1.79 -12.12 9.35
N GLU A 35 1.76 -11.97 8.02
CA GLU A 35 2.86 -12.36 7.14
C GLU A 35 2.90 -11.48 5.89
N ILE A 36 3.94 -10.64 5.80
CA ILE A 36 4.21 -9.77 4.66
C ILE A 36 5.49 -10.27 3.97
N ASN A 37 5.39 -10.59 2.69
CA ASN A 37 6.51 -11.09 1.88
C ASN A 37 7.11 -9.95 1.07
N LEU A 38 8.41 -9.72 1.24
CA LEU A 38 9.19 -8.76 0.48
C LEU A 38 10.00 -9.47 -0.61
N TYR A 39 9.87 -8.96 -1.82
CA TYR A 39 10.57 -9.40 -3.01
C TYR A 39 11.36 -8.23 -3.61
N ARG A 40 12.51 -8.52 -4.22
CA ARG A 40 13.33 -7.54 -4.95
C ARG A 40 13.47 -7.96 -6.41
N LYS A 41 13.29 -7.05 -7.36
CA LYS A 41 13.40 -7.37 -8.78
C LYS A 41 14.84 -7.81 -9.12
N LYS A 42 15.00 -8.82 -9.97
CA LYS A 42 16.33 -9.40 -10.28
C LYS A 42 17.24 -8.47 -11.08
N ASP A 43 16.67 -7.66 -11.95
CA ASP A 43 17.38 -6.74 -12.85
C ASP A 43 17.47 -5.30 -12.30
N ASN A 44 16.88 -5.01 -11.14
CA ASN A 44 16.95 -3.71 -10.49
C ASN A 44 16.90 -3.82 -8.97
N SER A 45 18.01 -3.46 -8.32
CA SER A 45 18.17 -3.55 -6.87
C SER A 45 17.31 -2.59 -6.07
N ASP A 46 16.78 -1.55 -6.71
CA ASP A 46 16.03 -0.46 -6.07
C ASP A 46 14.52 -0.64 -6.23
N LEU A 47 14.10 -1.79 -6.79
CA LEU A 47 12.70 -2.15 -7.04
C LEU A 47 12.27 -3.31 -6.15
N TYR A 48 11.20 -3.08 -5.41
CA TYR A 48 10.63 -4.04 -4.48
C TYR A 48 9.15 -4.28 -4.75
N SER A 49 8.70 -5.48 -4.39
CA SER A 49 7.28 -5.82 -4.38
C SER A 49 6.92 -6.46 -3.04
N ILE A 50 5.80 -6.02 -2.49
CA ILE A 50 5.29 -6.39 -1.19
C ILE A 50 3.98 -7.12 -1.40
N VAL A 51 3.89 -8.34 -0.90
CA VAL A 51 2.71 -9.20 -0.99
C VAL A 51 2.27 -9.59 0.41
N PHE A 52 0.98 -9.43 0.69
CA PHE A 52 0.38 -9.84 1.96
C PHE A 52 -0.18 -11.25 1.83
N THR A 53 0.18 -12.14 2.75
CA THR A 53 -0.30 -13.54 2.72
C THR A 53 -1.80 -13.61 3.02
N ASN A 54 -2.29 -12.71 3.87
CA ASN A 54 -3.71 -12.49 4.09
C ASN A 54 -4.11 -11.18 3.39
N LEU A 55 -4.90 -11.28 2.33
CA LEU A 55 -5.26 -10.15 1.50
C LEU A 55 -6.02 -9.09 2.33
N PRO A 56 -5.50 -7.87 2.50
CA PRO A 56 -6.23 -6.79 3.14
C PRO A 56 -7.42 -6.40 2.26
N ASP A 57 -8.55 -6.04 2.89
CA ASP A 57 -9.61 -5.36 2.16
C ASP A 57 -9.13 -4.00 1.63
N PHE A 58 -9.93 -3.40 0.75
CA PHE A 58 -9.51 -2.20 0.02
C PHE A 58 -9.13 -1.03 0.95
N ASP A 59 -9.86 -0.83 2.04
CA ASP A 59 -9.58 0.24 3.00
C ASP A 59 -8.22 0.00 3.67
N ARG A 60 -7.99 -1.21 4.19
CA ARG A 60 -6.72 -1.54 4.87
C ARG A 60 -5.55 -1.53 3.90
N PHE A 61 -5.75 -1.99 2.67
CA PHE A 61 -4.74 -1.89 1.63
C PHE A 61 -4.38 -0.42 1.32
N SER A 62 -5.38 0.46 1.24
CA SER A 62 -5.19 1.90 1.05
C SER A 62 -4.41 2.53 2.21
N TYR A 63 -4.73 2.15 3.45
CA TYR A 63 -3.94 2.57 4.62
C TYR A 63 -2.49 2.12 4.54
N PHE A 64 -2.24 0.91 4.03
CA PHE A 64 -0.89 0.36 3.95
C PHE A 64 -0.05 1.08 2.89
N VAL A 65 -0.65 1.41 1.74
CA VAL A 65 -0.02 2.28 0.73
C VAL A 65 0.34 3.63 1.34
N ASN A 66 -0.57 4.25 2.09
CA ASN A 66 -0.34 5.54 2.73
C ASN A 66 0.76 5.48 3.80
N CYS A 67 0.71 4.49 4.67
CA CYS A 67 1.72 4.27 5.72
C CYS A 67 3.12 4.01 5.16
N LEU A 68 3.22 3.35 4.00
CA LEU A 68 4.50 3.12 3.32
C LEU A 68 4.98 4.33 2.53
N TYR A 69 4.14 5.31 2.23
CA TYR A 69 4.55 6.59 1.65
C TYR A 69 4.99 7.59 2.72
N LEU A 70 4.33 7.56 3.89
CA LEU A 70 4.61 8.41 5.06
C LEU A 70 5.01 7.56 6.28
N PRO A 71 6.18 6.89 6.26
CA PRO A 71 6.59 6.06 7.38
C PRO A 71 6.94 6.87 8.62
N ILE A 72 6.77 6.23 9.77
CA ILE A 72 7.09 6.79 11.08
C ILE A 72 8.62 6.87 11.25
N GLU A 73 9.13 8.03 11.71
CA GLU A 73 10.54 8.22 12.10
C GLU A 73 11.56 7.89 10.99
N LEU A 74 11.26 8.24 9.73
CA LEU A 74 12.21 8.17 8.62
C LEU A 74 12.27 9.52 7.90
N ASP A 75 13.17 10.38 8.36
CA ASP A 75 13.44 11.67 7.72
C ASP A 75 14.08 11.47 6.34
N ASN A 76 13.69 12.29 5.34
CA ASN A 76 14.14 12.22 3.95
C ASN A 76 13.76 10.92 3.20
N PHE A 77 12.67 10.27 3.60
CA PHE A 77 12.13 9.11 2.92
C PHE A 77 11.21 9.53 1.77
N GLU A 78 11.67 9.33 0.52
CA GLU A 78 10.95 9.75 -0.69
C GLU A 78 10.84 8.62 -1.74
N PRO A 79 10.26 7.47 -1.38
CA PRO A 79 10.03 6.41 -2.34
C PRO A 79 8.92 6.77 -3.33
N LYS A 80 8.86 6.00 -4.41
CA LYS A 80 7.65 5.91 -5.23
C LYS A 80 6.89 4.66 -4.80
N ILE A 81 5.70 4.85 -4.25
CA ILE A 81 4.81 3.76 -3.80
C ILE A 81 3.62 3.67 -4.75
N ARG A 82 3.36 2.48 -5.28
CA ARG A 82 2.16 2.17 -6.06
C ARG A 82 1.52 0.89 -5.55
N GLY A 83 0.26 0.95 -5.15
CA GLY A 83 -0.54 -0.23 -4.83
C GLY A 83 -1.33 -0.69 -6.05
N PHE A 84 -1.31 -1.98 -6.37
CA PHE A 84 -2.15 -2.55 -7.42
C PHE A 84 -3.18 -3.46 -6.79
N TYR A 85 -4.45 -3.12 -6.99
CA TYR A 85 -5.57 -3.80 -6.36
C TYR A 85 -6.63 -4.19 -7.40
N GLN A 86 -7.06 -5.45 -7.36
CA GLN A 86 -8.09 -5.96 -8.27
C GLN A 86 -9.46 -5.40 -7.92
N VAL A 87 -10.16 -4.85 -8.91
CA VAL A 87 -11.50 -4.26 -8.76
C VAL A 87 -12.51 -5.28 -8.23
N LYS A 88 -12.40 -6.56 -8.63
CA LYS A 88 -13.27 -7.64 -8.14
C LYS A 88 -13.15 -7.91 -6.64
N ASN A 89 -12.06 -7.48 -5.99
CA ASN A 89 -11.84 -7.65 -4.55
C ASN A 89 -12.31 -6.42 -3.75
N ILE A 90 -12.93 -5.42 -4.40
CA ILE A 90 -13.51 -4.24 -3.77
C ILE A 90 -15.01 -4.51 -3.60
N THR A 91 -15.46 -4.64 -2.35
CA THR A 91 -16.85 -4.94 -2.02
C THR A 91 -17.76 -3.73 -2.19
N ASP A 92 -17.27 -2.55 -1.84
CA ASP A 92 -18.06 -1.31 -1.84
C ASP A 92 -18.33 -0.82 -3.27
N ASP A 93 -19.42 -0.09 -3.46
CA ASP A 93 -19.79 0.47 -4.77
C ASP A 93 -19.10 1.82 -4.99
N LEU A 94 -17.80 1.76 -5.27
CA LEU A 94 -16.96 2.94 -5.45
C LEU A 94 -16.91 3.35 -6.93
N VAL A 95 -17.14 4.63 -7.20
CA VAL A 95 -17.25 5.19 -8.57
C VAL A 95 -16.00 5.04 -9.44
N PHE A 96 -14.85 4.71 -8.85
CA PHE A 96 -13.60 4.48 -9.58
C PHE A 96 -13.39 3.01 -10.00
N LYS A 97 -14.32 2.09 -9.66
CA LYS A 97 -14.27 0.65 -9.98
C LYS A 97 -14.46 0.39 -11.48
N THR A 98 -13.49 0.84 -12.28
CA THR A 98 -13.50 0.73 -13.74
C THR A 98 -12.28 -0.07 -14.19
N GLY A 99 -12.52 -1.13 -14.96
CA GLY A 99 -11.48 -2.06 -15.41
C GLY A 99 -11.29 -3.26 -14.47
N ASN A 100 -10.17 -3.97 -14.61
CA ASN A 100 -9.81 -5.12 -13.78
C ASN A 100 -9.01 -4.74 -12.54
N TRP A 101 -8.21 -3.68 -12.66
CA TRP A 101 -7.28 -3.21 -11.63
C TRP A 101 -7.40 -1.71 -11.43
N ILE A 102 -6.99 -1.29 -10.24
CA ILE A 102 -6.73 0.11 -9.91
C ILE A 102 -5.31 0.26 -9.39
N GLN A 103 -4.75 1.44 -9.61
CA GLN A 103 -3.45 1.86 -9.10
C GLN A 103 -3.67 2.89 -7.99
N LEU A 104 -3.22 2.60 -6.78
CA LEU A 104 -3.17 3.50 -5.65
C LEU A 104 -1.79 4.17 -5.61
N PHE A 105 -1.74 5.46 -5.32
CA PHE A 105 -0.49 6.22 -5.22
C PHE A 105 -0.71 7.45 -4.33
N MET A 106 0.37 8.16 -4.01
CA MET A 106 0.31 9.43 -3.30
C MET A 106 1.19 10.46 -3.97
N THR A 107 0.79 11.73 -3.87
CA THR A 107 1.57 12.87 -4.35
C THR A 107 1.59 13.95 -3.27
N LYS A 108 2.78 14.50 -2.98
CA LYS A 108 2.99 15.45 -1.86
C LYS A 108 2.04 16.66 -1.84
N ASN A 109 1.55 17.10 -3.01
CA ASN A 109 0.78 18.35 -3.13
C ASN A 109 -0.72 18.13 -3.33
N ASP A 110 -1.15 16.92 -3.70
CA ASP A 110 -2.53 16.64 -4.11
C ASP A 110 -3.16 15.50 -3.34
N THR A 111 -2.42 14.91 -2.39
CA THR A 111 -2.89 13.85 -1.51
C THR A 111 -2.73 14.31 -0.07
N GLY A 112 -3.85 14.48 0.63
CA GLY A 112 -3.92 14.67 2.07
C GLY A 112 -3.31 13.49 2.84
N VAL A 113 -3.02 13.74 4.12
CA VAL A 113 -2.36 12.75 4.99
C VAL A 113 -3.27 11.54 5.23
N ASP A 114 -4.57 11.73 5.16
CA ASP A 114 -5.65 10.78 5.41
C ASP A 114 -6.37 10.31 4.14
N GLU A 115 -5.69 10.34 3.00
CA GLU A 115 -6.22 9.84 1.74
C GLU A 115 -5.14 9.15 0.89
N VAL A 116 -5.59 8.50 -0.17
CA VAL A 116 -4.76 8.00 -1.28
C VAL A 116 -5.35 8.47 -2.60
N SER A 117 -4.49 8.71 -3.58
CA SER A 117 -4.92 8.89 -4.97
C SER A 117 -5.14 7.52 -5.62
N VAL A 118 -6.13 7.45 -6.50
CA VAL A 118 -6.48 6.25 -7.27
C VAL A 118 -6.52 6.61 -8.75
N ALA A 119 -5.86 5.81 -9.59
CA ALA A 119 -5.98 5.83 -11.04
C ALA A 119 -6.63 4.52 -11.52
N ASN A 120 -7.68 4.62 -12.34
CA ASN A 120 -8.34 3.47 -12.95
C ASN A 120 -7.84 3.21 -14.39
N GLU A 121 -8.22 2.08 -14.99
CA GLU A 121 -7.74 1.68 -16.32
C GLU A 121 -8.12 2.65 -17.46
N ILE A 122 -9.19 3.42 -17.28
CA ILE A 122 -9.59 4.48 -18.23
C ILE A 122 -8.94 5.83 -17.92
N ASN A 123 -7.91 5.84 -17.08
CA ASN A 123 -7.07 6.99 -16.79
C ASN A 123 -7.74 8.15 -16.04
N GLU A 124 -8.85 7.89 -15.38
CA GLU A 124 -9.47 8.83 -14.45
C GLU A 124 -8.78 8.76 -13.10
N ASN A 125 -8.71 9.90 -12.40
CA ASN A 125 -8.07 9.99 -11.09
C ASN A 125 -9.06 10.44 -10.02
N TYR A 126 -8.91 9.88 -8.83
CA TYR A 126 -9.76 10.13 -7.67
C TYR A 126 -8.89 10.25 -6.43
N ASN A 127 -9.38 10.96 -5.42
CA ASN A 127 -8.91 10.77 -4.05
C ASN A 127 -9.94 9.91 -3.31
N PHE A 128 -9.43 8.93 -2.57
CA PHE A 128 -10.18 8.11 -1.64
C PHE A 128 -9.72 8.45 -0.23
N ASP A 129 -10.61 9.02 0.57
CA ASP A 129 -10.34 9.32 1.96
C ASP A 129 -10.65 8.13 2.87
N PHE A 130 -10.07 8.18 4.06
CA PHE A 130 -10.20 7.11 5.05
C PHE A 130 -11.53 7.10 5.82
N GLY A 131 -12.43 8.03 5.52
CA GLY A 131 -13.85 7.97 5.87
C GLY A 131 -14.72 7.28 4.81
N GLY A 132 -14.13 6.83 3.71
CA GLY A 132 -14.82 6.14 2.61
C GLY A 132 -15.35 7.08 1.53
N HIS A 133 -15.07 8.38 1.57
CA HIS A 133 -15.51 9.28 0.51
C HIS A 133 -14.58 9.23 -0.70
N VAL A 134 -15.19 9.38 -1.87
CA VAL A 134 -14.50 9.42 -3.15
C VAL A 134 -14.70 10.76 -3.81
N LYS A 135 -13.60 11.41 -4.17
CA LYS A 135 -13.60 12.67 -4.92
C LYS A 135 -12.92 12.48 -6.27
N LYS A 136 -13.68 12.61 -7.36
CA LYS A 136 -13.10 12.66 -8.71
C LYS A 136 -12.24 13.91 -8.87
N LEU A 137 -11.06 13.75 -9.46
CA LEU A 137 -10.16 14.86 -9.77
C LEU A 137 -10.39 15.35 -11.19
N ASN A 138 -10.39 16.67 -11.36
CA ASN A 138 -10.50 17.32 -12.67
C ASN A 138 -9.16 17.40 -13.41
N LYS A 139 -8.09 16.91 -12.79
CA LYS A 139 -6.75 16.84 -13.37
C LYS A 139 -6.23 15.42 -13.28
N LYS A 140 -5.37 15.07 -14.23
CA LYS A 140 -4.63 13.81 -14.22
C LYS A 140 -3.35 13.99 -13.41
N LEU A 141 -3.27 13.36 -12.25
CA LEU A 141 -2.07 13.30 -11.42
C LEU A 141 -1.11 12.21 -11.94
N GLU A 142 -1.65 11.02 -12.24
CA GLU A 142 -0.89 9.91 -12.77
C GLU A 142 -1.69 9.13 -13.83
N THR A 143 -0.99 8.62 -14.84
CA THR A 143 -1.54 7.69 -15.83
C THR A 143 -1.52 6.29 -15.25
N TYR A 144 -2.64 5.58 -15.35
CA TYR A 144 -2.67 4.19 -14.94
C TYR A 144 -1.66 3.39 -15.77
N HIS A 145 -0.75 2.70 -15.09
CA HIS A 145 0.24 1.84 -15.72
C HIS A 145 0.33 0.53 -14.95
N PHE A 146 -0.25 -0.52 -15.54
CA PHE A 146 -0.20 -1.84 -14.94
C PHE A 146 1.23 -2.41 -14.97
N ILE A 147 1.74 -2.81 -13.81
CA ILE A 147 3.05 -3.42 -13.65
C ILE A 147 2.86 -4.88 -13.25
N GLU A 148 2.76 -5.81 -14.19
CA GLU A 148 2.54 -7.22 -13.87
C GLU A 148 3.58 -7.77 -12.86
N LEU A 149 3.10 -8.35 -11.76
CA LEU A 149 3.92 -9.08 -10.80
C LEU A 149 4.12 -10.53 -11.26
N ASP A 150 5.24 -10.81 -11.92
CA ASP A 150 5.76 -12.16 -12.11
C ASP A 150 6.89 -12.45 -11.10
N LEU A 151 6.61 -13.25 -10.07
CA LEU A 151 7.59 -13.59 -9.02
C LEU A 151 8.82 -14.34 -9.55
N ASN A 152 8.78 -14.92 -10.76
CA ASN A 152 9.95 -15.52 -11.38
C ASN A 152 11.04 -14.49 -11.68
N ASP A 153 10.68 -13.22 -11.82
CA ASP A 153 11.62 -12.12 -12.04
C ASP A 153 12.12 -11.48 -10.75
N TYR A 154 11.80 -12.05 -9.59
CA TYR A 154 12.16 -11.49 -8.29
C TYR A 154 12.98 -12.46 -7.46
N TYR A 155 13.85 -11.90 -6.63
CA TYR A 155 14.45 -12.59 -5.48
C TYR A 155 13.54 -12.40 -4.27
N PHE A 156 13.26 -13.48 -3.56
CA PHE A 156 12.68 -13.40 -2.23
C PHE A 156 13.70 -12.79 -1.27
N VAL A 157 13.30 -11.74 -0.53
CA VAL A 157 14.18 -11.04 0.41
C VAL A 157 13.91 -11.51 1.83
N LYS A 158 12.67 -11.34 2.31
CA LYS A 158 12.35 -11.58 3.72
C LYS A 158 10.84 -11.74 3.95
N VAL A 159 10.50 -12.54 4.95
CA VAL A 159 9.17 -12.52 5.58
C VAL A 159 9.19 -11.54 6.76
N ILE A 160 8.33 -10.53 6.73
CA ILE A 160 8.10 -9.60 7.83
C ILE A 160 6.87 -10.06 8.62
N LYS A 161 7.02 -10.17 9.94
CA LYS A 161 5.96 -10.53 10.88
C LYS A 161 5.92 -9.52 12.02
N PRO A 162 4.77 -9.27 12.63
CA PRO A 162 4.68 -8.42 13.81
C PRO A 162 5.49 -9.01 14.97
N ASN A 163 6.10 -8.13 15.76
CA ASN A 163 6.81 -8.51 16.97
C ASN A 163 5.83 -9.10 17.99
N LYS A 164 6.16 -10.27 18.57
CA LYS A 164 5.28 -10.99 19.51
C LYS A 164 4.81 -10.13 20.69
N LYS A 165 5.64 -9.21 21.17
CA LYS A 165 5.28 -8.28 22.27
C LYS A 165 4.26 -7.22 21.87
N MET A 166 4.20 -6.83 20.59
CA MET A 166 3.29 -5.78 20.10
C MET A 166 1.90 -6.30 19.76
N LYS A 167 1.74 -7.60 19.47
CA LYS A 167 0.41 -8.24 19.37
C LYS A 167 -0.44 -8.06 20.64
N SER A 168 0.19 -7.92 21.81
CA SER A 168 -0.49 -7.71 23.10
C SER A 168 -0.66 -6.24 23.50
N THR A 169 0.25 -5.33 23.11
CA THR A 169 0.20 -3.91 23.51
C THR A 169 -0.59 -3.02 22.55
N ASN A 170 -0.77 -3.39 21.27
CA ASN A 170 -1.58 -2.62 20.32
C ASN A 170 -3.10 -2.75 20.52
N LEU A 171 -3.54 -3.36 21.63
CA LEU A 171 -4.90 -3.15 22.13
C LEU A 171 -5.12 -1.69 22.58
N GLU A 172 -4.05 -0.95 22.95
CA GLU A 172 -4.15 0.42 23.46
C GLU A 172 -3.77 1.50 22.42
N LEU A 173 -2.92 1.19 21.44
CA LEU A 173 -2.62 2.10 20.32
C LEU A 173 -3.73 1.98 19.27
N LYS A 174 -4.70 2.90 19.33
CA LYS A 174 -5.71 3.05 18.28
C LYS A 174 -4.99 3.24 16.94
N PRO A 175 -5.39 2.52 15.87
CA PRO A 175 -4.98 2.87 14.51
C PRO A 175 -5.19 4.36 14.32
N TRP A 176 -4.25 5.05 13.67
CA TRP A 176 -4.28 6.50 13.54
C TRP A 176 -5.55 7.02 12.82
N TRP A 177 -6.25 6.17 12.06
CA TRP A 177 -7.55 6.46 11.46
C TRP A 177 -8.75 6.36 12.43
N LYS A 178 -8.56 5.90 13.67
CA LYS A 178 -9.63 5.87 14.71
C LYS A 178 -9.70 7.15 15.56
N PHE A 179 -9.08 8.24 15.10
CA PHE A 179 -9.16 9.56 15.75
C PHE A 179 -10.20 10.50 15.12
N TRP A 180 -11.06 9.98 14.23
CA TRP A 180 -12.20 10.69 13.65
C TRP A 180 -13.49 9.91 13.91
#